data_AF-A0A2V6RDH3-F1
#
_entry.id   AF-A0A2V6RDH3-F1
#
_cell.length_a   1.000
_cell.length_b   1.000
_cell.length_c   1.000
_cell.angle_alpha   90.00
_cell.angle_beta   90.00
_cell.angle_gamma   90.00
#
_symmetry.space_group_name_H-M   'P 1'
#
loop_
_entity.id
_entity.type
_entity.pdbx_description
1 polymer ?
#
loop_
_entity_poly.entity_id
_entity_poly.type
_entity_poly.pdbx_seq_one_letter_code
_entity_poly.pdbx_strand_id
1 'polypeptide(L)'
;MVGVYLDTAWHRTVGRDSFFILPHLFIYGGGLGVWAAALAGIAGATLGRRDEFGGPVLHVGRVKLPFGFALTAVGILVIMAAAPVDAWWHNTFGKDVLIWSPPHLQLHLGAGIAALGLLFAVAAQRGRGALARPWLWRCAMLAILVDLVHRGHFVLAHYTMLPHARTPDLYPFLVALLAPVVLVAAARAVAPWAPTLACLLFLVVAWLMDVMLRIIDYERYTLTPILAAPAAAISLVFWVAARRRDSAWLGALAGLAFAVAFVTMEAAWMRWPVGRPWPAERVLAALPRVLVTGALSGWVGWVLGGFLRGVSVPGGTAAEFQSRARAGAAAVAALTLAVVGLAATYHPQRYGPPMTVDELRLRSLARFPYTEAIFWNVFFAEGWPLDARVEARSEGILDGLPMPVGPAWCAPSEAALTATLPGLRFTMEVNVTPVDLTPYPLVRLPLRDGERCAWVGVASEFQRASQNRFVYTIERSVSGGPVTTRVELGVVFKDP
;
A
#
# COMPACT_ATOMS: atom_id res chain seq x y z
N MET A 1 8.16 -7.98 -3.82
CA MET A 1 7.92 -7.03 -4.92
C MET A 1 7.04 -7.64 -6.01
N VAL A 2 7.52 -8.67 -6.74
CA VAL A 2 6.75 -9.31 -7.84
C VAL A 2 5.36 -9.75 -7.40
N GLY A 3 5.26 -10.53 -6.30
CA GLY A 3 3.98 -10.99 -5.79
C GLY A 3 2.97 -9.87 -5.53
N VAL A 4 3.42 -8.74 -4.96
CA VAL A 4 2.56 -7.58 -4.64
C VAL A 4 2.06 -6.86 -5.90
N TYR A 5 2.93 -6.63 -6.90
CA TYR A 5 2.50 -6.04 -8.18
C TYR A 5 1.53 -6.95 -8.93
N LEU A 6 1.85 -8.24 -8.98
CA LEU A 6 1.01 -9.24 -9.62
C LEU A 6 -0.34 -9.36 -8.89
N ASP A 7 -0.36 -9.27 -7.57
CA ASP A 7 -1.56 -9.37 -6.75
C ASP A 7 -2.56 -8.25 -7.06
N THR A 8 -2.05 -7.02 -7.05
CA THR A 8 -2.87 -5.85 -7.33
C THR A 8 -3.40 -5.89 -8.78
N ALA A 9 -2.59 -6.34 -9.74
CA ALA A 9 -3.03 -6.51 -11.13
C ALA A 9 -4.02 -7.68 -11.29
N TRP A 10 -3.81 -8.77 -10.56
CA TRP A 10 -4.68 -9.95 -10.55
C TRP A 10 -6.08 -9.59 -10.10
N HIS A 11 -6.21 -8.92 -8.95
CA HIS A 11 -7.50 -8.53 -8.43
C HIS A 11 -8.28 -7.57 -9.32
N ARG A 12 -7.59 -6.75 -10.10
CA ARG A 12 -8.22 -5.84 -11.07
C ARG A 12 -8.54 -6.47 -12.43
N THR A 13 -7.91 -7.60 -12.76
CA THR A 13 -8.14 -8.26 -14.06
C THR A 13 -9.04 -9.50 -13.93
N VAL A 14 -8.83 -10.29 -12.89
CA VAL A 14 -9.49 -11.57 -12.60
C VAL A 14 -10.58 -11.44 -11.54
N GLY A 15 -10.46 -10.45 -10.64
CA GLY A 15 -11.28 -10.38 -9.44
C GLY A 15 -10.65 -11.12 -8.25
N ARG A 16 -11.48 -11.41 -7.25
CA ARG A 16 -11.03 -12.04 -5.99
C ARG A 16 -11.25 -13.55 -6.04
N ASP A 17 -10.13 -14.27 -6.10
CA ASP A 17 -10.04 -15.73 -6.16
C ASP A 17 -9.69 -16.35 -4.79
N SER A 18 -9.45 -17.67 -4.80
CA SER A 18 -8.90 -18.46 -3.69
C SER A 18 -7.71 -17.81 -2.98
N PHE A 19 -7.58 -18.11 -1.67
CA PHE A 19 -6.44 -17.70 -0.85
C PHE A 19 -5.07 -18.11 -1.42
N PHE A 20 -5.01 -19.12 -2.30
CA PHE A 20 -3.76 -19.68 -2.84
C PHE A 20 -3.44 -19.26 -4.28
N ILE A 21 -3.91 -18.10 -4.74
CA ILE A 21 -3.50 -17.59 -6.06
C ILE A 21 -1.99 -17.36 -6.16
N LEU A 22 -1.46 -17.46 -7.39
CA LEU A 22 -0.02 -17.32 -7.66
C LEU A 22 0.62 -16.06 -7.03
N PRO A 23 0.02 -14.85 -7.10
CA PRO A 23 0.59 -13.69 -6.41
C PRO A 23 0.73 -13.88 -4.89
N HIS A 24 -0.26 -14.47 -4.22
CA HIS A 24 -0.20 -14.78 -2.81
C HIS A 24 0.92 -15.78 -2.48
N LEU A 25 1.10 -16.82 -3.30
CA LEU A 25 2.19 -17.78 -3.12
C LEU A 25 3.57 -17.10 -3.18
N PHE A 26 3.76 -16.12 -4.06
CA PHE A 26 4.98 -15.32 -4.09
C PHE A 26 5.16 -14.45 -2.84
N ILE A 27 4.07 -13.86 -2.31
CA ILE A 27 4.10 -13.04 -1.11
C ILE A 27 4.43 -13.90 0.12
N TYR A 28 3.69 -15.01 0.32
CA TYR A 28 3.88 -15.91 1.46
C TYR A 28 5.23 -16.61 1.41
N GLY A 29 5.59 -17.18 0.25
CA GLY A 29 6.86 -17.86 0.07
C GLY A 29 8.06 -16.92 0.31
N GLY A 30 7.99 -15.68 -0.20
CA GLY A 30 9.00 -14.67 0.06
C GLY A 30 9.10 -14.30 1.55
N GLY A 31 7.97 -14.06 2.22
CA GLY A 31 7.92 -13.73 3.64
C GLY A 31 8.46 -14.87 4.52
N LEU A 32 7.99 -16.10 4.29
CA LEU A 32 8.44 -17.30 5.01
C LEU A 32 9.93 -17.57 4.78
N GLY A 33 10.44 -17.38 3.56
CA GLY A 33 11.85 -17.52 3.25
C GLY A 33 12.72 -16.52 4.02
N VAL A 34 12.31 -15.25 4.07
CA VAL A 34 13.01 -14.22 4.86
C VAL A 34 12.96 -14.56 6.35
N TRP A 35 11.82 -15.04 6.86
CA TRP A 35 11.68 -15.42 8.26
C TRP A 35 12.55 -16.62 8.63
N ALA A 36 12.53 -17.67 7.81
CA ALA A 36 13.37 -18.85 7.99
C ALA A 36 14.87 -18.49 7.99
N ALA A 37 15.29 -17.63 7.05
CA ALA A 37 16.67 -17.11 7.03
C ALA A 37 17.01 -16.30 8.29
N ALA A 38 16.07 -15.49 8.79
CA ALA A 38 16.24 -14.74 10.02
C ALA A 38 16.42 -15.64 11.25
N LEU A 39 15.55 -16.64 11.39
CA LEU A 39 15.61 -17.65 12.45
C LEU A 39 16.88 -18.51 12.35
N ALA A 40 17.29 -18.89 11.15
CA ALA A 40 18.54 -19.62 10.93
C ALA A 40 19.77 -18.79 11.38
N GLY A 41 19.77 -17.49 11.14
CA GLY A 41 20.80 -16.58 11.66
C GLY A 41 20.84 -16.53 13.18
N ILE A 42 19.67 -16.42 13.82
CA ILE A 42 19.53 -16.45 15.29
C ILE A 42 20.01 -17.79 15.88
N ALA A 43 19.60 -18.90 15.26
CA ALA A 43 20.01 -20.24 15.66
C ALA A 43 21.53 -20.40 15.52
N GLY A 44 22.12 -20.00 14.39
CA GLY A 44 23.56 -20.02 14.17
C GLY A 44 24.33 -19.23 15.23
N ALA A 45 23.88 -18.00 15.54
CA ALA A 45 24.50 -17.19 16.58
C ALA A 45 24.42 -17.88 17.96
N THR A 46 23.27 -18.46 18.28
CA THR A 46 23.04 -19.19 19.54
C THR A 46 23.92 -20.43 19.66
N LEU A 47 24.13 -21.15 18.55
CA LEU A 47 24.96 -22.37 18.45
C LEU A 47 26.47 -22.09 18.36
N GLY A 48 26.92 -20.85 18.59
CA GLY A 48 28.34 -20.51 18.73
C GLY A 48 28.93 -19.71 17.58
N ARG A 49 28.19 -19.49 16.48
CA ARG A 49 28.67 -18.71 15.31
C ARG A 49 28.42 -17.21 15.44
N ARG A 50 28.34 -16.68 16.67
CA ARG A 50 27.96 -15.27 16.93
C ARG A 50 28.89 -14.26 16.26
N ASP A 51 30.18 -14.56 16.16
CA ASP A 51 31.20 -13.62 15.70
C ASP A 51 31.12 -13.41 14.18
N GLU A 52 30.40 -14.29 13.46
CA GLU A 52 30.14 -14.19 12.03
C GLU A 52 29.08 -13.13 11.67
N PHE A 53 28.25 -12.69 12.61
CA PHE A 53 27.10 -11.82 12.32
C PHE A 53 27.40 -10.32 12.44
N GLY A 54 28.40 -9.95 13.25
CA GLY A 54 28.73 -8.55 13.53
C GLY A 54 27.61 -7.78 14.24
N GLY A 55 27.86 -6.50 14.52
CA GLY A 55 26.88 -5.61 15.15
C GLY A 55 26.46 -5.99 16.57
N PRO A 56 25.41 -5.36 17.11
CA PRO A 56 24.90 -5.66 18.45
C PRO A 56 24.13 -6.98 18.49
N VAL A 57 24.29 -7.70 19.59
CA VAL A 57 23.60 -8.97 19.87
C VAL A 57 22.82 -8.83 21.18
N LEU A 58 21.51 -8.98 21.11
CA LEU A 58 20.63 -9.05 22.28
C LEU A 58 20.65 -10.47 22.85
N HIS A 59 20.43 -10.60 24.16
CA HIS A 59 20.46 -11.89 24.84
C HIS A 59 19.14 -12.09 25.58
N VAL A 60 18.48 -13.23 25.31
CA VAL A 60 17.26 -13.66 26.02
C VAL A 60 17.50 -15.06 26.54
N GLY A 61 17.85 -15.17 27.82
CA GLY A 61 18.33 -16.43 28.40
C GLY A 61 19.56 -16.94 27.65
N ARG A 62 19.46 -18.14 27.07
CA ARG A 62 20.53 -18.76 26.26
C ARG A 62 20.50 -18.34 24.78
N VAL A 63 19.42 -17.71 24.32
CA VAL A 63 19.25 -17.34 22.92
C VAL A 63 20.02 -16.05 22.63
N LYS A 64 20.87 -16.10 21.60
CA LYS A 64 21.62 -14.94 21.10
C LYS A 64 20.91 -14.39 19.86
N LEU A 65 20.54 -13.13 19.91
CA LEU A 65 19.71 -12.45 18.93
C LEU A 65 20.51 -11.33 18.24
N PRO A 66 21.23 -11.63 17.13
CA PRO A 66 21.81 -10.58 16.29
C PRO A 66 20.72 -9.58 15.88
N PHE A 67 20.92 -8.31 16.20
CA PHE A 67 19.85 -7.30 16.19
C PHE A 67 19.09 -7.22 14.87
N GLY A 68 19.81 -7.18 13.74
CA GLY A 68 19.18 -7.09 12.42
C GLY A 68 18.30 -8.30 12.09
N PHE A 69 18.76 -9.52 12.43
CA PHE A 69 18.00 -10.75 12.21
C PHE A 69 16.79 -10.85 13.15
N ALA A 70 16.95 -10.47 14.41
CA ALA A 70 15.84 -10.42 15.38
C ALA A 70 14.76 -9.42 14.95
N LEU A 71 15.16 -8.21 14.55
CA LEU A 71 14.24 -7.19 14.05
C LEU A 71 13.54 -7.66 12.77
N THR A 72 14.27 -8.35 11.87
CA THR A 72 13.68 -8.96 10.67
C THR A 72 12.61 -9.97 11.05
N ALA A 73 12.91 -10.87 11.99
CA ALA A 73 11.98 -11.90 12.44
C ALA A 73 10.72 -11.29 13.08
N VAL A 74 10.86 -10.25 13.91
CA VAL A 74 9.72 -9.53 14.50
C VAL A 74 8.88 -8.86 13.42
N GLY A 75 9.50 -8.23 12.42
CA GLY A 75 8.77 -7.61 11.31
C GLY A 75 7.90 -8.60 10.55
N ILE A 76 8.42 -9.79 10.25
CA ILE A 76 7.61 -10.85 9.60
C ILE A 76 6.53 -11.40 10.54
N LEU A 77 6.77 -11.50 11.85
CA LEU A 77 5.73 -11.88 12.80
C LEU A 77 4.57 -10.87 12.82
N VAL A 78 4.85 -9.58 12.74
CA VAL A 78 3.82 -8.52 12.62
C VAL A 78 3.01 -8.67 11.33
N ILE A 79 3.66 -9.03 10.22
CA ILE A 79 3.00 -9.38 8.95
C ILE A 79 2.07 -10.58 9.14
N MET A 80 2.56 -11.68 9.72
CA MET A 80 1.76 -12.90 9.90
C MET A 80 0.56 -12.66 10.81
N ALA A 81 0.73 -11.84 11.85
CA ALA A 81 -0.35 -11.42 12.73
C ALA A 81 -1.40 -10.53 12.04
N ALA A 82 -1.13 -9.98 10.86
CA ALA A 82 -2.10 -9.16 10.13
C ALA A 82 -3.22 -10.01 9.52
N ALA A 83 -2.96 -11.27 9.15
CA ALA A 83 -3.96 -12.15 8.55
C ALA A 83 -5.20 -12.40 9.43
N PRO A 84 -5.09 -12.76 10.73
CA PRO A 84 -6.28 -12.90 11.58
C PRO A 84 -6.98 -11.55 11.84
N VAL A 85 -6.23 -10.45 11.90
CA VAL A 85 -6.79 -9.10 12.04
C VAL A 85 -7.57 -8.70 10.78
N ASP A 86 -7.07 -9.07 9.61
CA ASP A 86 -7.71 -8.87 8.30
C ASP A 86 -9.01 -9.66 8.18
N ALA A 87 -9.00 -10.94 8.57
CA ALA A 87 -10.21 -11.75 8.60
C ALA A 87 -11.28 -11.17 9.54
N TRP A 88 -10.88 -10.72 10.75
CA TRP A 88 -11.78 -10.04 11.68
C TRP A 88 -12.32 -8.73 11.09
N TRP A 89 -11.46 -7.95 10.45
CA TRP A 89 -11.82 -6.69 9.82
C TRP A 89 -12.83 -6.89 8.71
N HIS A 90 -12.59 -7.83 7.80
CA HIS A 90 -13.50 -8.17 6.71
C HIS A 90 -14.87 -8.66 7.21
N ASN A 91 -14.91 -9.44 8.29
CA ASN A 91 -16.17 -9.85 8.92
C ASN A 91 -16.93 -8.66 9.55
N THR A 92 -16.20 -7.63 9.99
CA THR A 92 -16.76 -6.50 10.74
C THR A 92 -17.11 -5.31 9.84
N PHE A 93 -16.35 -5.01 8.80
CA PHE A 93 -16.53 -3.80 7.99
C PHE A 93 -16.77 -4.09 6.50
N GLY A 94 -16.53 -5.32 6.06
CA GLY A 94 -16.58 -5.72 4.65
C GLY A 94 -15.19 -5.84 4.05
N LYS A 95 -15.11 -6.41 2.84
CA LYS A 95 -13.84 -6.59 2.13
C LYS A 95 -13.29 -5.22 1.68
N ASP A 96 -12.08 -4.86 2.10
CA ASP A 96 -11.48 -3.54 1.85
C ASP A 96 -11.23 -3.30 0.36
N VAL A 97 -11.38 -2.08 -0.15
CA VAL A 97 -11.04 -1.72 -1.56
C VAL A 97 -9.73 -0.94 -1.68
N LEU A 98 -9.18 -0.44 -0.56
CA LEU A 98 -7.90 0.26 -0.49
C LEU A 98 -6.90 -0.45 0.40
N ILE A 99 -5.64 -0.08 0.21
CA ILE A 99 -4.50 -0.52 1.00
C ILE A 99 -4.42 0.12 2.40
N TRP A 100 -5.33 1.03 2.74
CA TRP A 100 -5.29 1.82 3.96
C TRP A 100 -6.19 1.32 5.09
N SER A 101 -6.72 0.10 4.97
CA SER A 101 -7.34 -0.52 6.12
C SER A 101 -6.29 -0.83 7.21
N PRO A 102 -6.68 -0.82 8.49
CA PRO A 102 -5.78 -1.15 9.59
C PRO A 102 -4.98 -2.46 9.42
N PRO A 103 -5.55 -3.60 8.96
CA PRO A 103 -4.76 -4.82 8.73
C PRO A 103 -3.69 -4.63 7.65
N HIS A 104 -4.00 -3.94 6.53
CA HIS A 104 -3.00 -3.65 5.50
C HIS A 104 -1.91 -2.71 5.99
N LEU A 105 -2.24 -1.68 6.79
CA LEU A 105 -1.25 -0.80 7.39
C LEU A 105 -0.35 -1.55 8.41
N GLN A 106 -0.90 -2.49 9.17
CA GLN A 106 -0.12 -3.39 10.02
C GLN A 106 0.83 -4.25 9.18
N LEU A 107 0.35 -4.82 8.07
CA LEU A 107 1.17 -5.59 7.14
C LEU A 107 2.35 -4.74 6.62
N HIS A 108 2.09 -3.50 6.21
CA HIS A 108 3.12 -2.57 5.76
C HIS A 108 4.10 -2.15 6.85
N LEU A 109 3.63 -1.96 8.08
CA LEU A 109 4.47 -1.70 9.23
C LEU A 109 5.44 -2.87 9.47
N GLY A 110 4.93 -4.09 9.54
CA GLY A 110 5.75 -5.29 9.72
C GLY A 110 6.77 -5.48 8.59
N ALA A 111 6.35 -5.23 7.35
CA ALA A 111 7.21 -5.22 6.18
C ALA A 111 8.34 -4.17 6.27
N GLY A 112 8.03 -2.95 6.72
CA GLY A 112 9.01 -1.89 6.94
C GLY A 112 10.01 -2.26 8.05
N ILE A 113 9.52 -2.81 9.17
CA ILE A 113 10.36 -3.32 10.27
C ILE A 113 11.28 -4.43 9.77
N ALA A 114 10.76 -5.36 8.97
CA ALA A 114 11.54 -6.47 8.42
C ALA A 114 12.69 -5.97 7.52
N ALA A 115 12.38 -5.05 6.61
CA ALA A 115 13.37 -4.44 5.72
C ALA A 115 14.41 -3.61 6.49
N LEU A 116 14.01 -2.90 7.55
CA LEU A 116 14.93 -2.20 8.44
C LEU A 116 15.87 -3.17 9.18
N GLY A 117 15.35 -4.31 9.65
CA GLY A 117 16.14 -5.39 10.22
C GLY A 117 17.18 -5.93 9.23
N LEU A 118 16.79 -6.16 7.98
CA LEU A 118 17.70 -6.58 6.93
C LEU A 118 18.78 -5.53 6.64
N LEU A 119 18.45 -4.23 6.64
CA LEU A 119 19.46 -3.17 6.52
C LEU A 119 20.49 -3.24 7.64
N PHE A 120 20.05 -3.42 8.89
CA PHE A 120 20.97 -3.56 10.01
C PHE A 120 21.81 -4.83 9.92
N ALA A 121 21.23 -5.95 9.48
CA ALA A 121 21.95 -7.21 9.29
C ALA A 121 23.04 -7.08 8.22
N VAL A 122 22.71 -6.50 7.05
CA VAL A 122 23.68 -6.27 5.97
C VAL A 122 24.71 -5.21 6.34
N ALA A 123 24.33 -4.14 7.02
CA ALA A 123 25.25 -3.12 7.51
C ALA A 123 26.28 -3.72 8.49
N ALA A 124 25.84 -4.58 9.40
CA ALA A 124 26.71 -5.29 10.33
C ALA A 124 27.68 -6.26 9.63
N GLN A 125 27.38 -6.72 8.43
CA GLN A 125 28.24 -7.62 7.65
C GLN A 125 29.31 -6.91 6.80
N ARG A 126 29.41 -5.57 6.86
CA ARG A 126 30.43 -4.84 6.12
C ARG A 126 31.84 -5.31 6.50
N GLY A 127 32.64 -5.68 5.50
CA GLY A 127 34.00 -6.16 5.73
C GLY A 127 34.09 -7.65 6.14
N ARG A 128 32.98 -8.39 6.12
CA ARG A 128 32.90 -9.79 6.58
C ARG A 128 32.37 -10.71 5.49
N GLY A 129 32.90 -11.95 5.43
CA GLY A 129 32.45 -12.99 4.51
C GLY A 129 32.38 -12.53 3.05
N ALA A 130 31.32 -12.92 2.33
CA ALA A 130 31.07 -12.46 0.96
C ALA A 130 30.89 -10.93 0.86
N LEU A 131 30.36 -10.29 1.91
CA LEU A 131 30.14 -8.85 1.98
C LEU A 131 31.39 -8.05 2.42
N ALA A 132 32.55 -8.71 2.50
CA ALA A 132 33.85 -8.03 2.56
C ALA A 132 34.16 -7.30 1.25
N ARG A 133 33.65 -7.79 0.11
CA ARG A 133 33.76 -7.11 -1.18
C ARG A 133 32.86 -5.87 -1.17
N PRO A 134 33.41 -4.64 -1.29
CA PRO A 134 32.62 -3.42 -1.13
C PRO A 134 31.44 -3.30 -2.11
N TRP A 135 31.60 -3.82 -3.33
CA TRP A 135 30.54 -3.79 -4.34
C TRP A 135 29.38 -4.73 -3.99
N LEU A 136 29.65 -5.95 -3.48
CA LEU A 136 28.60 -6.89 -3.04
C LEU A 136 27.82 -6.31 -1.86
N TRP A 137 28.51 -5.71 -0.89
CA TRP A 137 27.87 -5.04 0.24
C TRP A 137 26.97 -3.89 -0.23
N ARG A 138 27.45 -3.05 -1.17
CA ARG A 138 26.65 -1.96 -1.75
C ARG A 138 25.43 -2.50 -2.51
N CYS A 139 25.58 -3.56 -3.30
CA CYS A 139 24.47 -4.20 -4.01
C CYS A 139 23.42 -4.74 -3.03
N ALA A 140 23.84 -5.40 -1.94
CA ALA A 140 22.93 -5.90 -0.92
C ALA A 140 22.17 -4.76 -0.21
N MET A 141 22.87 -3.70 0.19
CA MET A 141 22.23 -2.51 0.77
C MET A 141 21.25 -1.85 -0.21
N LEU A 142 21.65 -1.69 -1.47
CA LEU A 142 20.81 -1.10 -2.52
C LEU A 142 19.57 -1.95 -2.80
N ALA A 143 19.68 -3.28 -2.83
CA ALA A 143 18.53 -4.16 -3.04
C ALA A 143 17.46 -3.96 -1.95
N ILE A 144 17.87 -3.82 -0.69
CA ILE A 144 16.94 -3.57 0.42
C ILE A 144 16.38 -2.14 0.36
N LEU A 145 17.20 -1.16 -0.03
CA LEU A 145 16.74 0.22 -0.22
C LEU A 145 15.72 0.34 -1.36
N VAL A 146 15.91 -0.40 -2.46
CA VAL A 146 14.93 -0.49 -3.57
C VAL A 146 13.62 -1.08 -3.06
N ASP A 147 13.67 -2.14 -2.24
CA ASP A 147 12.47 -2.72 -1.62
C ASP A 147 11.77 -1.74 -0.66
N LEU A 148 12.51 -0.96 0.13
CA LEU A 148 11.95 0.09 0.99
C LEU A 148 11.31 1.23 0.20
N VAL A 149 11.93 1.69 -0.88
CA VAL A 149 11.35 2.69 -1.80
C VAL A 149 10.06 2.16 -2.40
N HIS A 150 10.05 0.91 -2.86
CA HIS A 150 8.85 0.25 -3.36
C HIS A 150 7.74 0.18 -2.29
N ARG A 151 8.05 -0.24 -1.06
CA ARG A 151 7.05 -0.32 0.02
C ARG A 151 6.48 1.05 0.37
N GLY A 152 7.33 2.07 0.45
CA GLY A 152 6.90 3.46 0.67
C GLY A 152 6.05 4.02 -0.48
N HIS A 153 6.31 3.58 -1.71
CA HIS A 153 5.49 3.94 -2.87
C HIS A 153 4.16 3.18 -2.90
N PHE A 154 4.18 1.90 -2.54
CA PHE A 154 3.02 1.01 -2.58
C PHE A 154 2.04 1.27 -1.43
N VAL A 155 2.51 1.62 -0.23
CA VAL A 155 1.61 2.08 0.84
C VAL A 155 0.85 3.36 0.44
N LEU A 156 1.34 4.10 -0.57
CA LEU A 156 0.67 5.25 -1.16
C LEU A 156 -0.01 4.90 -2.50
N ALA A 157 -0.32 3.63 -2.76
CA ALA A 157 -0.88 3.12 -4.03
C ALA A 157 -2.07 3.93 -4.53
N HIS A 158 -2.95 4.38 -3.63
CA HIS A 158 -4.08 5.23 -3.99
C HIS A 158 -3.64 6.48 -4.78
N TYR A 159 -2.61 7.19 -4.32
CA TYR A 159 -2.08 8.38 -5.00
C TYR A 159 -1.10 8.06 -6.14
N THR A 160 -0.33 6.98 -5.98
CA THR A 160 0.75 6.67 -6.93
C THR A 160 0.23 5.97 -8.17
N MET A 161 -0.85 5.20 -8.06
CA MET A 161 -1.46 4.44 -9.15
C MET A 161 -2.64 5.13 -9.82
N LEU A 162 -3.28 6.10 -9.14
CA LEU A 162 -4.41 6.87 -9.67
C LEU A 162 -4.01 8.36 -9.74
N PRO A 163 -3.66 8.89 -10.93
CA PRO A 163 -3.23 10.29 -11.05
C PRO A 163 -4.25 11.30 -10.53
N HIS A 164 -5.55 11.00 -10.66
CA HIS A 164 -6.64 11.87 -10.23
C HIS A 164 -6.83 11.94 -8.71
N ALA A 165 -6.33 10.95 -7.97
CA ALA A 165 -6.42 10.91 -6.51
C ALA A 165 -5.40 11.83 -5.81
N ARG A 166 -4.42 12.36 -6.55
CA ARG A 166 -3.33 13.15 -5.98
C ARG A 166 -3.81 14.52 -5.50
N THR A 167 -3.87 14.70 -4.20
CA THR A 167 -4.23 15.97 -3.58
C THR A 167 -3.00 16.87 -3.38
N PRO A 168 -3.14 18.21 -3.46
CA PRO A 168 -2.02 19.15 -3.32
C PRO A 168 -1.44 19.25 -1.91
N ASP A 169 -2.13 18.70 -0.92
CA ASP A 169 -1.83 18.82 0.51
C ASP A 169 -1.36 17.49 1.11
N LEU A 170 -2.24 16.49 1.15
CA LEU A 170 -1.99 15.24 1.86
C LEU A 170 -0.93 14.39 1.16
N TYR A 171 -0.99 14.25 -0.16
CA TYR A 171 -0.04 13.42 -0.90
C TYR A 171 1.43 13.91 -0.75
N PRO A 172 1.78 15.20 -1.01
CA PRO A 172 3.13 15.68 -0.75
C PRO A 172 3.57 15.59 0.70
N PHE A 173 2.65 15.78 1.66
CA PHE A 173 2.95 15.62 3.08
C PHE A 173 3.35 14.16 3.40
N LEU A 174 2.61 13.18 2.90
CA LEU A 174 2.90 11.75 3.13
C LEU A 174 4.22 11.33 2.48
N VAL A 175 4.51 11.81 1.26
CA VAL A 175 5.78 11.54 0.58
C VAL A 175 6.95 12.18 1.34
N ALA A 176 6.80 13.42 1.81
CA ALA A 176 7.80 14.09 2.64
C ALA A 176 7.97 13.44 4.02
N LEU A 177 6.94 12.77 4.54
CA LEU A 177 7.02 12.00 5.79
C LEU A 177 7.83 10.70 5.61
N LEU A 178 7.62 9.98 4.51
CA LEU A 178 8.17 8.63 4.34
C LEU A 178 9.52 8.60 3.59
N ALA A 179 9.61 9.27 2.43
CA ALA A 179 10.73 9.08 1.51
C ALA A 179 12.07 9.65 2.02
N PRO A 180 12.15 10.87 2.58
CA PRO A 180 13.41 11.43 3.06
C PRO A 180 14.09 10.59 4.15
N VAL A 181 13.33 9.88 5.00
CA VAL A 181 13.90 9.00 6.03
C VAL A 181 14.79 7.93 5.39
N VAL A 182 14.26 7.21 4.40
CA VAL A 182 14.97 6.12 3.71
C VAL A 182 16.11 6.68 2.85
N LEU A 183 15.83 7.75 2.09
CA LEU A 183 16.77 8.30 1.13
C LEU A 183 17.96 8.99 1.79
N VAL A 184 17.76 9.77 2.85
CA VAL A 184 18.89 10.37 3.59
C VAL A 184 19.70 9.30 4.31
N ALA A 185 19.05 8.26 4.86
CA ALA A 185 19.76 7.12 5.45
C ALA A 185 20.65 6.41 4.41
N ALA A 186 20.15 6.21 3.19
CA ALA A 186 20.92 5.66 2.08
C ALA A 186 22.14 6.53 1.73
N ALA A 187 21.93 7.85 1.59
CA ALA A 187 22.98 8.81 1.26
C ALA A 187 24.14 8.77 2.28
N ARG A 188 23.76 8.71 3.57
CA ARG A 188 24.69 8.72 4.70
C ARG A 188 25.40 7.37 4.89
N ALA A 189 24.67 6.25 4.82
CA ALA A 189 25.20 4.93 5.17
C ALA A 189 25.96 4.26 4.02
N VAL A 190 25.51 4.46 2.77
CA VAL A 190 26.02 3.73 1.60
C VAL A 190 26.95 4.61 0.76
N ALA A 191 26.39 5.65 0.14
CA ALA A 191 27.10 6.60 -0.73
C ALA A 191 26.16 7.78 -1.08
N PRO A 192 26.68 8.97 -1.45
CA PRO A 192 25.85 10.13 -1.80
C PRO A 192 24.80 9.84 -2.86
N TRP A 193 25.15 9.07 -3.89
CA TRP A 193 24.30 8.76 -5.02
C TRP A 193 23.44 7.50 -4.81
N ALA A 194 23.54 6.83 -3.65
CA ALA A 194 22.69 5.70 -3.31
C ALA A 194 21.18 6.01 -3.35
N PRO A 195 20.68 7.20 -2.94
CA PRO A 195 19.26 7.54 -3.01
C PRO A 195 18.76 7.55 -4.46
N THR A 196 19.45 8.26 -5.34
CA THR A 196 19.10 8.34 -6.77
C THR A 196 19.17 6.97 -7.41
N LEU A 197 20.23 6.20 -7.13
CA LEU A 197 20.39 4.86 -7.69
C LEU A 197 19.29 3.91 -7.21
N ALA A 198 18.90 3.96 -5.94
CA ALA A 198 17.79 3.15 -5.43
C ALA A 198 16.47 3.50 -6.12
N CYS A 199 16.16 4.79 -6.32
CA CYS A 199 14.96 5.20 -7.04
C CYS A 199 15.00 4.84 -8.54
N LEU A 200 16.15 4.93 -9.19
CA LEU A 200 16.31 4.52 -10.60
C LEU A 200 16.18 2.99 -10.77
N LEU A 201 16.78 2.20 -9.89
CA LEU A 201 16.64 0.75 -9.90
C LEU A 201 15.20 0.33 -9.60
N PHE A 202 14.53 1.03 -8.68
CA PHE A 202 13.10 0.85 -8.46
C PHE A 202 12.28 1.14 -9.73
N LEU A 203 12.58 2.24 -10.44
CA LEU A 203 11.95 2.56 -11.72
C LEU A 203 12.17 1.44 -12.76
N VAL A 204 13.37 0.85 -12.83
CA VAL A 204 13.65 -0.30 -13.70
C VAL A 204 12.78 -1.49 -13.31
N VAL A 205 12.71 -1.85 -12.02
CA VAL A 205 11.86 -2.96 -11.56
C VAL A 205 10.40 -2.71 -11.87
N ALA A 206 9.91 -1.49 -11.63
CA ALA A 206 8.52 -1.12 -11.89
C ALA A 206 8.20 -1.17 -13.41
N TRP A 207 9.13 -0.72 -14.26
CA TRP A 207 9.03 -0.85 -15.72
C TRP A 207 9.02 -2.31 -16.17
N LEU A 208 9.90 -3.16 -15.63
CA LEU A 208 9.92 -4.60 -15.92
C LEU A 208 8.59 -5.27 -15.51
N MET A 209 7.98 -4.85 -14.40
CA MET A 209 6.66 -5.31 -14.00
C MET A 209 5.57 -4.85 -14.98
N ASP A 210 5.55 -3.61 -15.46
CA ASP A 210 4.60 -3.19 -16.50
C ASP A 210 4.75 -3.98 -17.80
N VAL A 211 5.99 -4.23 -18.24
CA VAL A 211 6.26 -5.07 -19.41
C VAL A 211 5.72 -6.48 -19.20
N MET A 212 5.99 -7.10 -18.05
CA MET A 212 5.48 -8.42 -17.71
C MET A 212 3.94 -8.44 -17.73
N LEU A 213 3.29 -7.49 -17.05
CA LEU A 213 1.83 -7.40 -16.98
C LEU A 213 1.20 -7.19 -18.37
N ARG A 214 1.87 -6.43 -19.25
CA ARG A 214 1.46 -6.26 -20.65
C ARG A 214 1.53 -7.57 -21.43
N ILE A 215 2.59 -8.34 -21.25
CA ILE A 215 2.77 -9.63 -21.96
C ILE A 215 1.68 -10.63 -21.59
N ILE A 216 1.22 -10.62 -20.33
CA ILE A 216 0.18 -11.54 -19.84
C ILE A 216 -1.26 -10.99 -19.96
N ASP A 217 -1.44 -9.82 -20.58
CA ASP A 217 -2.71 -9.10 -20.76
C ASP A 217 -3.45 -8.82 -19.44
N TYR A 218 -2.71 -8.37 -18.42
CA TYR A 218 -3.26 -7.92 -17.15
C TYR A 218 -3.45 -6.40 -17.12
N GLU A 219 -4.38 -5.93 -16.30
CA GLU A 219 -4.52 -4.52 -16.00
C GLU A 219 -3.21 -3.95 -15.45
N ARG A 220 -2.82 -2.80 -16.00
CA ARG A 220 -1.58 -2.10 -15.70
C ARG A 220 -1.88 -0.83 -14.94
N TYR A 221 -0.94 -0.42 -14.10
CA TYR A 221 -1.02 0.84 -13.38
C TYR A 221 -0.32 1.96 -14.14
N THR A 222 -0.73 3.20 -13.89
CA THR A 222 0.07 4.35 -14.31
C THR A 222 1.37 4.32 -13.53
N LEU A 223 2.45 3.89 -14.17
CA LEU A 223 3.79 4.00 -13.63
C LEU A 223 4.12 5.49 -13.46
N THR A 224 4.22 5.94 -12.21
CA THR A 224 4.63 7.31 -11.90
C THR A 224 5.84 7.36 -10.96
N PRO A 225 6.99 6.70 -11.27
CA PRO A 225 8.09 6.62 -10.32
C PRO A 225 8.98 7.86 -10.50
N ILE A 226 8.44 9.04 -10.21
CA ILE A 226 9.18 10.30 -10.31
C ILE A 226 9.92 10.62 -9.01
N LEU A 227 10.23 9.62 -8.18
CA LEU A 227 11.08 9.83 -6.98
C LEU A 227 12.56 10.01 -7.32
N ALA A 228 13.00 9.61 -8.53
CA ALA A 228 14.41 9.70 -8.91
C ALA A 228 14.93 11.15 -8.97
N ALA A 229 14.13 12.10 -9.49
CA ALA A 229 14.48 13.52 -9.55
C ALA A 229 14.62 14.17 -8.16
N PRO A 230 13.64 14.08 -7.24
CA PRO A 230 13.79 14.61 -5.89
C PRO A 230 14.85 13.84 -5.08
N ALA A 231 15.06 12.54 -5.33
CA ALA A 231 16.19 11.81 -4.75
C ALA A 231 17.55 12.35 -5.23
N ALA A 232 17.66 12.83 -6.47
CA ALA A 232 18.87 13.50 -6.96
C ALA A 232 19.17 14.81 -6.22
N ALA A 233 18.16 15.52 -5.72
CA ALA A 233 18.38 16.69 -4.85
C ALA A 233 19.10 16.27 -3.54
N ILE A 234 18.67 15.18 -2.90
CA ILE A 234 19.36 14.61 -1.72
C ILE A 234 20.79 14.22 -2.07
N SER A 235 20.96 13.48 -3.18
CA SER A 235 22.27 13.02 -3.62
C SER A 235 23.25 14.16 -3.88
N LEU A 236 22.76 15.25 -4.50
CA LEU A 236 23.54 16.45 -4.78
C LEU A 236 23.99 17.14 -3.49
N VAL A 237 23.09 17.32 -2.52
CA VAL A 237 23.44 17.91 -1.20
C VAL A 237 24.55 17.12 -0.53
N PHE A 238 24.47 15.78 -0.50
CA PHE A 238 25.49 14.92 0.11
C PHE A 238 26.79 14.83 -0.70
N TRP A 239 26.70 14.97 -2.02
CA TRP A 239 27.86 14.99 -2.92
C TRP A 239 28.65 16.29 -2.74
N VAL A 240 28.00 17.45 -2.81
CA VAL A 240 28.61 18.78 -2.60
C VAL A 240 29.20 18.90 -1.19
N ALA A 241 28.49 18.39 -0.18
CA ALA A 241 28.99 18.42 1.19
C ALA A 241 30.25 17.57 1.40
N ALA A 242 30.54 16.60 0.52
CA ALA A 242 31.72 15.73 0.48
C ALA A 242 32.22 15.20 1.85
N ARG A 243 33.03 15.99 2.56
CA ARG A 243 33.62 15.69 3.87
C ARG A 243 32.76 16.09 5.08
N ARG A 244 31.72 16.92 4.90
CA ARG A 244 30.86 17.42 5.98
C ARG A 244 29.63 16.55 6.25
N ARG A 245 29.53 15.35 5.64
CA ARG A 245 28.37 14.44 5.74
C ARG A 245 27.96 14.10 7.17
N ASP A 246 28.87 14.25 8.12
CA ASP A 246 28.65 14.00 9.54
C ASP A 246 27.92 15.14 10.27
N SER A 247 27.47 16.18 9.57
CA SER A 247 26.68 17.24 10.17
C SER A 247 25.17 16.97 10.11
N ALA A 248 24.49 17.06 11.24
CA ALA A 248 23.06 16.74 11.37
C ALA A 248 22.15 17.68 10.53
N TRP A 249 22.54 18.94 10.38
CA TRP A 249 21.77 19.91 9.57
C TRP A 249 21.74 19.54 8.08
N LEU A 250 22.71 18.78 7.57
CA LEU A 250 22.68 18.30 6.19
C LEU A 250 21.53 17.33 5.95
N GLY A 251 21.15 16.53 6.95
CA GLY A 251 19.98 15.67 6.86
C GLY A 251 18.70 16.50 6.66
N ALA A 252 18.55 17.55 7.47
CA ALA A 252 17.42 18.46 7.37
C ALA A 252 17.41 19.23 6.03
N LEU A 253 18.56 19.75 5.59
CA LEU A 253 18.67 20.43 4.29
C LEU A 253 18.35 19.49 3.12
N ALA A 254 18.85 18.26 3.14
CA ALA A 254 18.57 17.29 2.08
C ALA A 254 17.08 16.93 2.03
N GLY A 255 16.44 16.74 3.19
CA GLY A 255 15.00 16.51 3.27
C GLY A 255 14.17 17.71 2.80
N LEU A 256 14.60 18.94 3.09
CA LEU A 256 13.99 20.16 2.58
C LEU A 256 14.12 20.25 1.05
N ALA A 257 15.33 20.03 0.52
CA ALA A 257 15.60 20.05 -0.91
C ALA A 257 14.77 19.00 -1.67
N PHE A 258 14.62 17.80 -1.09
CA PHE A 258 13.72 16.77 -1.59
C PHE A 258 12.28 17.27 -1.67
N ALA A 259 11.75 17.85 -0.59
CA ALA A 259 10.37 18.31 -0.53
C ALA A 259 10.07 19.40 -1.56
N VAL A 260 10.98 20.37 -1.72
CA VAL A 260 10.88 21.41 -2.77
C VAL A 260 10.86 20.78 -4.16
N ALA A 261 11.82 19.88 -4.45
CA ALA A 261 11.92 19.22 -5.75
C ALA A 261 10.67 18.38 -6.04
N PHE A 262 10.17 17.65 -5.05
CA PHE A 262 8.99 16.79 -5.19
C PHE A 262 7.73 17.61 -5.47
N VAL A 263 7.43 18.64 -4.66
CA VAL A 263 6.23 19.48 -4.86
C VAL A 263 6.26 20.18 -6.22
N THR A 264 7.42 20.72 -6.61
CA THR A 264 7.59 21.40 -7.90
C THR A 264 7.32 20.45 -9.07
N MET A 265 7.89 19.26 -9.00
CA MET A 265 7.75 18.22 -10.01
C MET A 265 6.33 17.65 -10.07
N GLU A 266 5.67 17.43 -8.94
CA GLU A 266 4.29 16.95 -8.91
C GLU A 266 3.31 18.03 -9.39
N ALA A 267 3.49 19.31 -9.03
CA ALA A 267 2.68 20.39 -9.56
C ALA A 267 2.81 20.50 -11.09
N ALA A 268 4.02 20.33 -11.62
CA ALA A 268 4.28 20.23 -13.05
C ALA A 268 3.58 19.02 -13.69
N TRP A 269 3.68 17.84 -13.07
CA TRP A 269 3.03 16.62 -13.51
C TRP A 269 1.50 16.77 -13.58
N MET A 270 0.90 17.35 -12.55
CA MET A 270 -0.53 17.58 -12.46
C MET A 270 -1.01 18.60 -13.51
N ARG A 271 -0.21 19.63 -13.78
CA ARG A 271 -0.53 20.65 -14.79
C ARG A 271 -0.44 20.14 -16.23
N TRP A 272 0.64 19.44 -16.57
CA TRP A 272 0.96 19.11 -17.97
C TRP A 272 0.57 17.67 -18.34
N PRO A 273 1.19 16.61 -17.79
CA PRO A 273 0.77 15.22 -18.02
C PRO A 273 -0.68 14.89 -17.65
N VAL A 274 -1.17 15.31 -16.47
CA VAL A 274 -2.52 14.92 -16.00
C VAL A 274 -3.60 15.89 -16.50
N GLY A 275 -3.24 17.13 -16.83
CA GLY A 275 -4.21 18.15 -17.27
C GLY A 275 -5.17 18.61 -16.17
N ARG A 276 -4.83 18.39 -14.90
CA ARG A 276 -5.59 18.83 -13.72
C ARG A 276 -4.69 19.63 -12.79
N PRO A 277 -4.37 20.88 -13.14
CA PRO A 277 -3.45 21.69 -12.34
C PRO A 277 -3.98 21.86 -10.91
N TRP A 278 -3.10 21.66 -9.94
CA TRP A 278 -3.44 21.94 -8.55
C TRP A 278 -3.67 23.44 -8.35
N PRO A 279 -4.68 23.84 -7.55
CA PRO A 279 -4.89 25.24 -7.22
C PRO A 279 -3.70 25.79 -6.42
N ALA A 280 -3.15 26.92 -6.86
CA ALA A 280 -1.92 27.48 -6.31
C ALA A 280 -2.09 27.85 -4.82
N GLU A 281 -3.25 28.34 -4.42
CA GLU A 281 -3.57 28.68 -3.04
C GLU A 281 -3.51 27.44 -2.12
N ARG A 282 -3.94 26.27 -2.58
CA ARG A 282 -3.87 25.03 -1.80
C ARG A 282 -2.44 24.51 -1.67
N VAL A 283 -1.67 24.59 -2.75
CA VAL A 283 -0.24 24.23 -2.73
C VAL A 283 0.53 25.14 -1.76
N LEU A 284 0.32 26.46 -1.85
CA LEU A 284 0.98 27.43 -0.96
C LEU A 284 0.57 27.25 0.51
N ALA A 285 -0.71 26.94 0.78
CA ALA A 285 -1.17 26.66 2.14
C ALA A 285 -0.56 25.37 2.71
N ALA A 286 -0.37 24.34 1.90
CA ALA A 286 0.22 23.07 2.33
C ALA A 286 1.75 23.13 2.45
N LEU A 287 2.40 24.01 1.69
CA LEU A 287 3.86 24.04 1.53
C LEU A 287 4.62 24.11 2.87
N PRO A 288 4.29 24.97 3.85
CA PRO A 288 5.01 25.01 5.13
C PRO A 288 5.03 23.65 5.85
N ARG A 289 3.88 22.95 5.88
CA ARG A 289 3.76 21.62 6.49
C ARG A 289 4.65 20.61 5.77
N VAL A 290 4.62 20.62 4.44
CA VAL A 290 5.40 19.68 3.61
C VAL A 290 6.91 19.92 3.78
N LEU A 291 7.36 21.17 3.78
CA LEU A 291 8.77 21.54 3.94
C LEU A 291 9.30 21.19 5.33
N VAL A 292 8.56 21.52 6.39
CA VAL A 292 8.94 21.16 7.77
C VAL A 292 9.00 19.64 7.93
N THR A 293 8.00 18.93 7.41
CA THR A 293 7.97 17.46 7.45
C THR A 293 9.17 16.88 6.71
N GLY A 294 9.47 17.36 5.50
CA GLY A 294 10.62 16.92 4.72
C GLY A 294 11.94 17.12 5.46
N ALA A 295 12.15 18.29 6.07
CA ALA A 295 13.34 18.58 6.87
C ALA A 295 13.47 17.66 8.10
N LEU A 296 12.40 17.48 8.87
CA LEU A 296 12.40 16.60 10.05
C LEU A 296 12.64 15.14 9.65
N SER A 297 11.96 14.64 8.61
CA SER A 297 12.17 13.30 8.05
C SER A 297 13.61 13.10 7.55
N GLY A 298 14.20 14.12 6.91
CA GLY A 298 15.60 14.10 6.51
C GLY A 298 16.55 14.00 7.69
N TRP A 299 16.26 14.70 8.80
CA TRP A 299 17.02 14.56 10.04
C TRP A 299 16.87 13.16 10.66
N VAL A 300 15.65 12.60 10.69
CA VAL A 300 15.42 11.21 11.13
C VAL A 300 16.20 10.22 10.27
N GLY A 301 16.20 10.39 8.94
CA GLY A 301 17.01 9.59 8.03
C GLY A 301 18.50 9.72 8.27
N TRP A 302 18.98 10.92 8.64
CA TRP A 302 20.37 11.12 9.04
C TRP A 302 20.73 10.36 10.32
N VAL A 303 19.84 10.35 11.32
CA VAL A 303 20.02 9.55 12.54
C VAL A 303 20.07 8.07 12.19
N LEU A 304 19.10 7.56 11.42
CA LEU A 304 19.07 6.16 10.99
C LEU A 304 20.35 5.76 10.23
N GLY A 305 20.80 6.58 9.28
CA GLY A 305 22.05 6.34 8.55
C GLY A 305 23.28 6.32 9.45
N GLY A 306 23.29 7.11 10.53
CA GLY A 306 24.30 7.06 11.58
C GLY A 306 24.28 5.72 12.32
N PHE A 307 23.11 5.22 12.73
CA PHE A 307 23.00 3.90 13.35
C PHE A 307 23.46 2.76 12.42
N LEU A 308 23.12 2.82 11.13
CA LEU A 308 23.58 1.85 10.13
C LEU A 308 25.11 1.88 9.95
N ARG A 309 25.75 3.05 9.98
CA ARG A 309 27.22 3.15 10.01
C ARG A 309 27.79 2.61 11.32
N GLY A 310 27.19 3.00 12.45
CA GLY A 310 27.60 2.66 13.79
C GLY A 310 27.69 1.15 14.04
N VAL A 311 26.80 0.35 13.47
CA VAL A 311 26.86 -1.12 13.60
C VAL A 311 28.02 -1.77 12.83
N SER A 312 28.64 -1.03 11.90
CA SER A 312 29.72 -1.53 11.04
C SER A 312 31.13 -1.08 11.47
N VAL A 313 31.26 -0.07 12.33
CA VAL A 313 32.55 0.54 12.70
C VAL A 313 33.04 0.14 14.09
N PRO A 314 34.37 0.06 14.30
CA PRO A 314 34.95 -0.06 15.63
C PRO A 314 34.51 1.11 16.53
N GLY A 315 34.13 0.82 17.79
CA GLY A 315 33.56 1.83 18.71
C GLY A 315 32.03 2.01 18.61
N GLY A 316 31.38 1.38 17.62
CA GLY A 316 29.93 1.27 17.55
C GLY A 316 29.21 2.60 17.29
N THR A 317 27.94 2.66 17.70
CA THR A 317 27.11 3.88 17.61
C THR A 317 27.65 5.03 18.46
N ALA A 318 28.37 4.75 19.54
CA ALA A 318 28.96 5.77 20.39
C ALA A 318 30.05 6.58 19.66
N ALA A 319 30.86 5.93 18.82
CA ALA A 319 31.86 6.61 18.00
C ALA A 319 31.19 7.52 16.95
N GLU A 320 30.13 7.02 16.30
CA GLU A 320 29.40 7.77 15.26
C GLU A 320 28.71 9.03 15.82
N PHE A 321 28.09 8.93 17.01
CA PHE A 321 27.40 10.04 17.67
C PHE A 321 28.24 10.77 18.72
N GLN A 322 29.56 10.50 18.77
CA GLN A 322 30.53 11.01 19.75
C GLN A 322 30.32 10.58 21.20
N SER A 323 29.11 10.15 21.60
CA SER A 323 28.86 9.51 22.90
C SER A 323 27.62 8.63 22.89
N ARG A 324 27.52 7.70 23.85
CA ARG A 324 26.31 6.88 24.06
C ARG A 324 25.09 7.73 24.42
N ALA A 325 25.26 8.77 25.21
CA ALA A 325 24.18 9.67 25.61
C ALA A 325 23.60 10.41 24.38
N ARG A 326 24.47 10.90 23.48
CA ARG A 326 24.04 11.55 22.23
C ARG A 326 23.36 10.59 21.28
N ALA A 327 23.87 9.35 21.15
CA ALA A 327 23.20 8.31 20.37
C ALA A 327 21.79 8.02 20.91
N GLY A 328 21.67 7.86 22.25
CA GLY A 328 20.38 7.63 22.91
C GLY A 328 19.41 8.79 22.71
N ALA A 329 19.85 10.04 22.92
CA ALA A 329 19.02 11.22 22.71
C ALA A 329 18.56 11.35 21.24
N ALA A 330 19.47 11.10 20.28
CA ALA A 330 19.12 11.12 18.85
C ALA A 330 18.09 10.03 18.50
N ALA A 331 18.23 8.82 19.05
CA ALA A 331 17.26 7.74 18.84
C ALA A 331 15.89 8.09 19.41
N VAL A 332 15.82 8.59 20.66
CA VAL A 332 14.56 8.97 21.30
C VAL A 332 13.88 10.10 20.53
N ALA A 333 14.63 11.13 20.13
CA ALA A 333 14.09 12.22 19.33
C ALA A 333 13.61 11.74 17.95
N ALA A 334 14.35 10.86 17.28
CA ALA A 334 13.94 10.30 15.99
C ALA A 334 12.67 9.44 16.09
N LEU A 335 12.56 8.60 17.13
CA LEU A 335 11.36 7.80 17.40
C LEU A 335 10.16 8.69 17.74
N THR A 336 10.38 9.73 18.55
CA THR A 336 9.34 10.71 18.90
C THR A 336 8.83 11.43 17.65
N LEU A 337 9.74 11.91 16.79
CA LEU A 337 9.36 12.54 15.53
C LEU A 337 8.63 11.59 14.58
N ALA A 338 9.03 10.32 14.52
CA ALA A 338 8.32 9.32 13.74
C ALA A 338 6.88 9.11 14.26
N VAL A 339 6.70 8.97 15.57
CA VAL A 339 5.37 8.84 16.19
C VAL A 339 4.53 10.08 15.99
N VAL A 340 5.09 11.29 16.19
CA VAL A 340 4.39 12.56 15.98
C VAL A 340 4.01 12.74 14.51
N GLY A 341 4.90 12.40 13.58
CA GLY A 341 4.64 12.47 12.15
C GLY A 341 3.54 11.52 11.70
N LEU A 342 3.54 10.28 12.21
CA LEU A 342 2.47 9.30 11.97
C LEU A 342 1.14 9.75 12.61
N ALA A 343 1.16 10.27 13.83
CA ALA A 343 -0.03 10.80 14.47
C ALA A 343 -0.60 12.01 13.70
N ALA A 344 0.27 12.83 13.09
CA ALA A 344 -0.16 13.95 12.26
C ALA A 344 -0.80 13.53 10.92
N THR A 345 -0.68 12.26 10.52
CA THR A 345 -1.43 11.74 9.36
C THR A 345 -2.85 11.34 9.73
N TYR A 346 -3.21 11.31 11.01
CA TYR A 346 -4.52 10.89 11.45
C TYR A 346 -5.59 11.93 11.09
N HIS A 347 -6.40 11.57 10.11
CA HIS A 347 -7.59 12.31 9.70
C HIS A 347 -8.81 11.41 9.94
N PRO A 348 -9.48 11.51 11.10
CA PRO A 348 -10.56 10.59 11.44
C PRO A 348 -11.72 10.75 10.45
N GLN A 349 -12.18 9.62 9.92
CA GLN A 349 -13.33 9.56 9.04
C GLN A 349 -14.57 10.12 9.76
N ARG A 350 -15.21 11.12 9.15
CA ARG A 350 -16.48 11.67 9.64
C ARG A 350 -17.59 11.20 8.74
N TYR A 351 -18.41 10.27 9.24
CA TYR A 351 -19.58 9.79 8.53
C TYR A 351 -20.72 10.79 8.71
N GLY A 352 -21.30 11.24 7.60
CA GLY A 352 -22.59 11.91 7.62
C GLY A 352 -23.74 10.90 7.81
N PRO A 353 -25.00 11.38 7.85
CA PRO A 353 -26.16 10.49 7.87
C PRO A 353 -26.19 9.58 6.64
N PRO A 354 -26.89 8.44 6.67
CA PRO A 354 -27.09 7.59 5.49
C PRO A 354 -27.57 8.42 4.29
N MET A 355 -27.05 8.12 3.11
CA MET A 355 -27.37 8.86 1.89
C MET A 355 -28.80 8.54 1.43
N THR A 356 -29.50 9.56 0.97
CA THR A 356 -30.78 9.40 0.28
C THR A 356 -30.55 8.94 -1.17
N VAL A 357 -31.58 8.35 -1.80
CA VAL A 357 -31.55 7.97 -3.22
C VAL A 357 -31.25 9.17 -4.12
N ASP A 358 -31.83 10.33 -3.80
CA ASP A 358 -31.60 11.58 -4.53
C ASP A 358 -30.15 12.06 -4.41
N GLU A 359 -29.55 11.95 -3.21
CA GLU A 359 -28.13 12.29 -3.00
C GLU A 359 -27.21 11.39 -3.82
N LEU A 360 -27.50 10.09 -3.96
CA LEU A 360 -26.68 9.17 -4.75
C LEU A 360 -26.63 9.53 -6.24
N ARG A 361 -27.61 10.30 -6.73
CA ARG A 361 -27.73 10.73 -8.14
C ARG A 361 -27.60 9.54 -9.07
N LEU A 362 -28.52 8.58 -8.92
CA LEU A 362 -28.47 7.33 -9.65
C LEU A 362 -28.58 7.56 -11.16
N ARG A 363 -27.58 7.10 -11.91
CA ARG A 363 -27.49 7.23 -13.36
C ARG A 363 -27.33 5.89 -14.06
N SER A 364 -27.69 5.86 -15.33
CA SER A 364 -27.48 4.70 -16.19
C SER A 364 -26.02 4.56 -16.60
N LEU A 365 -25.51 3.33 -16.51
CA LEU A 365 -24.24 2.87 -17.05
C LEU A 365 -24.54 1.75 -18.05
N ALA A 366 -24.24 1.99 -19.32
CA ALA A 366 -24.41 0.98 -20.37
C ALA A 366 -23.25 -0.03 -20.42
N ARG A 367 -22.07 0.34 -19.88
CA ARG A 367 -20.86 -0.48 -19.84
C ARG A 367 -20.00 -0.08 -18.65
N PHE A 368 -19.43 -1.06 -17.97
CA PHE A 368 -18.42 -0.91 -16.92
C PHE A 368 -17.69 -2.26 -16.78
N PRO A 369 -16.41 -2.29 -16.36
CA PRO A 369 -15.74 -3.54 -16.04
C PRO A 369 -16.37 -4.15 -14.77
N TYR A 370 -16.53 -5.48 -14.71
CA TYR A 370 -17.18 -6.13 -13.55
C TYR A 370 -16.41 -5.89 -12.24
N THR A 371 -15.11 -5.58 -12.32
CA THR A 371 -14.25 -5.25 -11.19
C THR A 371 -14.64 -3.94 -10.50
N GLU A 372 -15.36 -3.05 -11.18
CA GLU A 372 -15.96 -1.84 -10.60
C GLU A 372 -17.30 -2.13 -9.91
N ALA A 373 -17.91 -3.31 -10.10
CA ALA A 373 -19.12 -3.74 -9.38
C ALA A 373 -18.79 -4.29 -7.98
N ILE A 374 -18.03 -3.50 -7.20
CA ILE A 374 -17.41 -3.89 -5.92
C ILE A 374 -18.41 -4.42 -4.87
N PHE A 375 -19.69 -4.06 -4.99
CA PHE A 375 -20.77 -4.45 -4.09
C PHE A 375 -21.08 -5.94 -4.20
N TRP A 376 -20.97 -6.50 -5.42
CA TRP A 376 -21.26 -7.90 -5.69
C TRP A 376 -20.02 -8.79 -5.70
N ASN A 377 -18.83 -8.20 -5.77
CA ASN A 377 -17.56 -8.92 -5.68
C ASN A 377 -17.41 -9.75 -4.39
N VAL A 378 -18.13 -9.40 -3.32
CA VAL A 378 -18.15 -10.19 -2.08
C VAL A 378 -18.69 -11.60 -2.33
N PHE A 379 -19.66 -11.75 -3.24
CA PHE A 379 -20.38 -13.00 -3.51
C PHE A 379 -19.73 -13.86 -4.60
N PHE A 380 -19.01 -13.26 -5.55
CA PHE A 380 -18.36 -14.02 -6.64
C PHE A 380 -17.24 -14.94 -6.13
N ALA A 381 -16.59 -14.62 -5.01
CA ALA A 381 -15.52 -15.43 -4.45
C ALA A 381 -16.00 -16.72 -3.72
N GLU A 382 -17.28 -16.77 -3.34
CA GLU A 382 -17.83 -17.83 -2.47
C GLU A 382 -18.91 -18.69 -3.17
N GLY A 383 -19.15 -18.43 -4.46
CA GLY A 383 -20.24 -19.01 -5.25
C GLY A 383 -21.54 -18.22 -5.10
N TRP A 384 -22.35 -18.17 -6.16
CA TRP A 384 -23.59 -17.39 -6.16
C TRP A 384 -24.54 -17.88 -5.04
N PRO A 385 -24.91 -17.02 -4.07
CA PRO A 385 -25.68 -17.47 -2.92
C PRO A 385 -27.11 -17.79 -3.34
N LEU A 386 -27.52 -19.06 -3.15
CA LEU A 386 -28.89 -19.54 -3.43
C LEU A 386 -29.81 -19.46 -2.20
N ASP A 387 -29.29 -19.01 -1.06
CA ASP A 387 -30.04 -18.88 0.18
C ASP A 387 -31.16 -17.84 0.08
N ALA A 388 -32.20 -18.02 0.90
CA ALA A 388 -33.34 -17.10 0.93
C ALA A 388 -32.98 -15.72 1.49
N ARG A 389 -31.99 -15.66 2.39
CA ARG A 389 -31.48 -14.42 2.99
C ARG A 389 -29.96 -14.47 3.07
N VAL A 390 -29.34 -13.42 2.54
CA VAL A 390 -27.90 -13.25 2.50
C VAL A 390 -27.56 -11.91 3.14
N GLU A 391 -26.61 -11.90 4.07
CA GLU A 391 -26.11 -10.67 4.68
C GLU A 391 -24.63 -10.52 4.38
N ALA A 392 -24.23 -9.35 3.89
CA ALA A 392 -22.84 -9.04 3.58
C ALA A 392 -22.50 -7.60 3.92
N ARG A 393 -21.19 -7.31 3.96
CA ARG A 393 -20.65 -5.96 4.13
C ARG A 393 -19.67 -5.66 3.01
N SER A 394 -19.70 -4.42 2.53
CA SER A 394 -18.78 -3.94 1.49
C SER A 394 -18.32 -2.52 1.79
N GLU A 395 -17.13 -2.20 1.32
CA GLU A 395 -16.57 -0.85 1.39
C GLU A 395 -16.56 -0.22 0.01
N GLY A 396 -16.84 1.08 -0.06
CA GLY A 396 -16.71 1.89 -1.27
C GLY A 396 -15.84 3.12 -1.00
N ILE A 397 -15.13 3.58 -2.02
CA ILE A 397 -14.22 4.73 -1.94
C ILE A 397 -14.85 5.92 -2.66
N LEU A 398 -14.62 7.10 -2.12
CA LEU A 398 -14.91 8.36 -2.81
C LEU A 398 -13.80 8.68 -3.82
N ASP A 399 -13.88 8.16 -5.04
CA ASP A 399 -12.91 8.45 -6.12
C ASP A 399 -13.45 9.41 -7.19
N GLY A 400 -14.72 9.83 -7.05
CA GLY A 400 -15.38 10.77 -7.95
C GLY A 400 -15.83 10.15 -9.28
N LEU A 401 -15.81 8.82 -9.40
CA LEU A 401 -16.31 8.09 -10.55
C LEU A 401 -17.71 7.52 -10.26
N PRO A 402 -18.57 7.35 -11.29
CA PRO A 402 -19.83 6.64 -11.12
C PRO A 402 -19.58 5.20 -10.65
N MET A 403 -20.15 4.85 -9.50
CA MET A 403 -19.95 3.55 -8.87
C MET A 403 -21.13 2.62 -9.16
N PRO A 404 -20.94 1.47 -9.83
CA PRO A 404 -22.01 0.50 -10.06
C PRO A 404 -22.58 -0.04 -8.74
N VAL A 405 -23.89 0.11 -8.53
CA VAL A 405 -24.60 -0.33 -7.33
C VAL A 405 -25.77 -1.27 -7.62
N GLY A 406 -26.05 -1.54 -8.90
CA GLY A 406 -27.21 -2.33 -9.30
C GLY A 406 -27.10 -3.81 -8.96
N PRO A 407 -28.25 -4.52 -8.82
CA PRO A 407 -28.27 -5.95 -8.60
C PRO A 407 -27.70 -6.74 -9.79
N ALA A 408 -27.22 -7.94 -9.49
CA ALA A 408 -26.62 -8.85 -10.46
C ALA A 408 -27.30 -10.23 -10.46
N TRP A 409 -27.07 -11.00 -11.52
CA TRP A 409 -27.34 -12.44 -11.57
C TRP A 409 -26.34 -13.15 -12.47
N CYS A 410 -25.77 -14.26 -12.01
CA CYS A 410 -24.78 -15.04 -12.73
C CYS A 410 -25.30 -16.43 -13.11
N ALA A 411 -24.81 -16.94 -14.23
CA ALA A 411 -25.05 -18.30 -14.67
C ALA A 411 -23.77 -18.90 -15.31
N PRO A 412 -23.64 -20.24 -15.34
CA PRO A 412 -22.43 -20.90 -15.85
C PRO A 412 -22.13 -20.67 -17.34
N SER A 413 -23.12 -20.21 -18.12
CA SER A 413 -22.95 -19.94 -19.55
C SER A 413 -23.92 -18.86 -20.04
N GLU A 414 -23.63 -18.30 -21.22
CA GLU A 414 -24.47 -17.28 -21.86
C GLU A 414 -25.87 -17.82 -22.18
N ALA A 415 -25.96 -19.10 -22.55
CA ALA A 415 -27.21 -19.78 -22.83
C ALA A 415 -28.06 -19.93 -21.56
N ALA A 416 -27.44 -20.35 -20.45
CA ALA A 416 -28.11 -20.46 -19.15
C ALA A 416 -28.56 -19.09 -18.62
N LEU A 417 -27.72 -18.07 -18.78
CA LEU A 417 -28.07 -16.69 -18.43
C LEU A 417 -29.27 -16.22 -19.25
N THR A 418 -29.24 -16.41 -20.57
CA THR A 418 -30.31 -16.00 -21.49
C THR A 418 -31.63 -16.72 -21.21
N ALA A 419 -31.59 -17.99 -20.81
CA ALA A 419 -32.78 -18.76 -20.45
C ALA A 419 -33.41 -18.31 -19.13
N THR A 420 -32.59 -17.91 -18.15
CA THR A 420 -33.07 -17.57 -16.80
C THR A 420 -33.50 -16.11 -16.68
N LEU A 421 -32.82 -15.18 -17.35
CA LEU A 421 -33.07 -13.74 -17.26
C LEU A 421 -34.54 -13.31 -17.40
N PRO A 422 -35.35 -13.83 -18.35
CA PRO A 422 -36.74 -13.41 -18.49
C PRO A 422 -37.63 -13.73 -17.28
N GLY A 423 -37.25 -14.73 -16.47
CA GLY A 423 -37.96 -15.14 -15.27
C GLY A 423 -37.49 -14.45 -13.98
N LEU A 424 -36.56 -13.50 -14.09
CA LEU A 424 -36.01 -12.75 -12.97
C LEU A 424 -36.67 -11.40 -12.81
N ARG A 425 -37.01 -11.04 -11.58
CA ARG A 425 -37.38 -9.68 -11.20
C ARG A 425 -36.41 -9.15 -10.16
N PHE A 426 -35.80 -8.02 -10.46
CA PHE A 426 -34.90 -7.30 -9.55
C PHE A 426 -35.66 -6.16 -8.88
N THR A 427 -35.47 -6.03 -7.57
CA THR A 427 -35.81 -4.80 -6.84
C THR A 427 -34.62 -4.39 -5.97
N MET A 428 -34.54 -3.09 -5.69
CA MET A 428 -33.49 -2.51 -4.86
C MET A 428 -34.10 -1.47 -3.92
N GLU A 429 -33.66 -1.50 -2.67
CA GLU A 429 -33.95 -0.47 -1.67
C GLU A 429 -32.63 0.10 -1.15
N VAL A 430 -32.58 1.40 -0.96
CA VAL A 430 -31.45 2.10 -0.33
C VAL A 430 -31.97 2.79 0.91
N ASN A 431 -31.44 2.41 2.08
CA ASN A 431 -31.83 2.96 3.38
C ASN A 431 -33.36 2.97 3.58
N VAL A 432 -34.02 1.86 3.20
CA VAL A 432 -35.49 1.65 3.26
C VAL A 432 -36.29 2.38 2.16
N THR A 433 -35.64 3.18 1.31
CA THR A 433 -36.29 3.84 0.16
C THR A 433 -36.19 2.95 -1.09
N PRO A 434 -37.31 2.54 -1.70
CA PRO A 434 -37.30 1.77 -2.95
C PRO A 434 -36.71 2.57 -4.11
N VAL A 435 -35.99 1.89 -5.00
CA VAL A 435 -35.47 2.46 -6.24
C VAL A 435 -36.18 1.83 -7.43
N ASP A 436 -36.72 2.66 -8.32
CA ASP A 436 -37.26 2.19 -9.59
C ASP A 436 -36.12 1.78 -10.53
N LEU A 437 -36.00 0.48 -10.78
CA LEU A 437 -34.96 -0.08 -11.63
C LEU A 437 -35.33 -0.10 -13.13
N THR A 438 -36.60 0.16 -13.46
CA THR A 438 -37.14 0.11 -14.83
C THR A 438 -36.36 0.93 -15.86
N PRO A 439 -35.83 2.13 -15.53
CA PRO A 439 -35.10 2.97 -16.50
C PRO A 439 -33.70 2.46 -16.84
N TYR A 440 -33.15 1.50 -16.10
CA TYR A 440 -31.75 1.10 -16.21
C TYR A 440 -31.56 -0.16 -17.07
N PRO A 441 -30.57 -0.19 -17.97
CA PRO A 441 -30.36 -1.32 -18.87
C PRO A 441 -29.75 -2.52 -18.14
N LEU A 442 -29.95 -3.72 -18.69
CA LEU A 442 -29.15 -4.88 -18.29
C LEU A 442 -27.81 -4.86 -19.03
N VAL A 443 -26.71 -4.89 -18.27
CA VAL A 443 -25.34 -4.98 -18.75
C VAL A 443 -24.84 -6.40 -18.53
N ARG A 444 -24.49 -7.10 -19.61
CA ARG A 444 -23.95 -8.45 -19.54
C ARG A 444 -22.43 -8.40 -19.53
N LEU A 445 -21.79 -8.99 -18.53
CA LEU A 445 -20.33 -9.05 -18.42
C LEU A 445 -19.87 -10.51 -18.26
N PRO A 446 -18.80 -10.91 -18.98
CA PRO A 446 -18.12 -12.16 -18.68
C PRO A 446 -17.30 -12.04 -17.40
N LEU A 447 -17.38 -13.07 -16.56
CA LEU A 447 -16.38 -13.32 -15.52
C LEU A 447 -15.20 -14.11 -16.13
N ARG A 448 -14.03 -14.04 -15.48
CA ARG A 448 -12.79 -14.63 -16.03
C ARG A 448 -12.74 -16.17 -15.89
N ASP A 449 -13.52 -16.73 -14.98
CA ASP A 449 -13.74 -18.17 -14.79
C ASP A 449 -14.66 -18.80 -15.85
N GLY A 450 -15.24 -17.98 -16.73
CA GLY A 450 -16.13 -18.39 -17.82
C GLY A 450 -17.62 -18.20 -17.53
N GLU A 451 -17.99 -17.84 -16.29
CA GLU A 451 -19.37 -17.52 -15.95
C GLU A 451 -19.84 -16.25 -16.66
N ARG A 452 -21.17 -16.14 -16.85
CA ARG A 452 -21.82 -15.01 -17.49
C ARG A 452 -22.80 -14.39 -16.53
N CYS A 453 -22.66 -13.09 -16.33
CA CYS A 453 -23.48 -12.36 -15.39
C CYS A 453 -24.17 -11.18 -16.07
N ALA A 454 -25.34 -10.81 -15.57
CA ALA A 454 -26.07 -9.62 -15.96
C ALA A 454 -26.26 -8.72 -14.74
N TRP A 455 -25.98 -7.43 -14.92
CA TRP A 455 -26.19 -6.39 -13.92
C TRP A 455 -27.25 -5.43 -14.39
N VAL A 456 -28.04 -4.90 -13.47
CA VAL A 456 -28.77 -3.67 -13.73
C VAL A 456 -27.76 -2.53 -13.73
N GLY A 457 -27.61 -1.85 -14.87
CA GLY A 457 -26.63 -0.80 -15.11
C GLY A 457 -26.99 0.52 -14.45
N VAL A 458 -27.12 0.49 -13.12
CA VAL A 458 -27.32 1.68 -12.29
C VAL A 458 -26.05 1.95 -11.47
N ALA A 459 -25.61 3.20 -11.49
CA ALA A 459 -24.51 3.68 -10.68
C ALA A 459 -24.89 4.90 -9.87
N SER A 460 -24.30 4.99 -8.70
CA SER A 460 -24.25 6.21 -7.90
C SER A 460 -23.25 7.16 -8.56
N GLU A 461 -23.66 8.37 -8.95
CA GLU A 461 -22.75 9.39 -9.50
C GLU A 461 -22.06 10.19 -8.40
N PHE A 462 -22.71 10.29 -7.24
CA PHE A 462 -22.17 10.99 -6.09
C PHE A 462 -22.15 10.07 -4.89
N GLN A 463 -21.05 10.09 -4.15
CA GLN A 463 -20.91 9.44 -2.86
C GLN A 463 -20.32 10.44 -1.88
N ARG A 464 -20.68 10.31 -0.62
CA ARG A 464 -20.02 10.98 0.49
C ARG A 464 -19.82 9.99 1.63
N ALA A 465 -18.89 10.32 2.53
CA ALA A 465 -18.63 9.55 3.73
C ALA A 465 -19.94 9.25 4.47
N SER A 466 -20.36 7.98 4.46
CA SER A 466 -21.65 7.54 5.04
C SER A 466 -21.70 6.02 5.20
N GLN A 467 -22.64 5.55 6.01
CA GLN A 467 -22.98 4.15 6.15
C GLN A 467 -24.39 3.93 5.59
N ASN A 468 -24.53 3.01 4.66
CA ASN A 468 -25.74 2.80 3.89
C ASN A 468 -26.15 1.33 3.93
N ARG A 469 -27.44 1.08 3.81
CA ARG A 469 -28.02 -0.24 3.70
C ARG A 469 -28.62 -0.39 2.31
N PHE A 470 -28.10 -1.31 1.52
CA PHE A 470 -28.66 -1.70 0.24
C PHE A 470 -29.36 -3.04 0.41
N VAL A 471 -30.62 -3.14 0.01
CA VAL A 471 -31.35 -4.40 0.00
C VAL A 471 -31.72 -4.71 -1.43
N TYR A 472 -31.29 -5.87 -1.90
CA TYR A 472 -31.62 -6.38 -3.22
C TYR A 472 -32.54 -7.57 -3.07
N THR A 473 -33.64 -7.59 -3.81
CA THR A 473 -34.52 -8.75 -3.87
C THR A 473 -34.55 -9.28 -5.29
N ILE A 474 -34.24 -10.56 -5.41
CA ILE A 474 -34.20 -11.29 -6.68
C ILE A 474 -35.32 -12.34 -6.60
N GLU A 475 -36.39 -12.12 -7.35
CA GLU A 475 -37.49 -13.07 -7.46
C GLU A 475 -37.30 -13.92 -8.72
N ARG A 476 -37.41 -15.24 -8.57
CA ARG A 476 -37.26 -16.21 -9.65
C ARG A 476 -38.54 -16.98 -9.84
N SER A 477 -39.07 -16.96 -11.06
CA SER A 477 -40.20 -17.80 -11.43
C SER A 477 -39.71 -19.23 -11.72
N VAL A 478 -39.95 -20.17 -10.80
CA VAL A 478 -39.65 -21.60 -10.98
C VAL A 478 -40.92 -22.45 -10.95
N SER A 479 -40.84 -23.65 -11.54
CA SER A 479 -41.92 -24.65 -11.58
C SER A 479 -42.18 -25.19 -10.16
N GLY A 480 -42.98 -24.46 -9.38
CA GLY A 480 -43.19 -24.68 -7.94
C GLY A 480 -43.57 -23.42 -7.16
N GLY A 481 -43.46 -22.23 -7.76
CA GLY A 481 -43.79 -20.94 -7.13
C GLY A 481 -42.60 -19.96 -7.20
N PRO A 482 -42.81 -18.67 -6.90
CA PRO A 482 -41.73 -17.70 -6.89
C PRO A 482 -40.74 -18.00 -5.75
N VAL A 483 -39.45 -18.14 -6.08
CA VAL A 483 -38.37 -18.23 -5.10
C VAL A 483 -37.74 -16.85 -4.97
N THR A 484 -37.68 -16.35 -3.74
CA THR A 484 -37.14 -15.02 -3.46
C THR A 484 -35.82 -15.15 -2.71
N THR A 485 -34.79 -14.48 -3.23
CA THR A 485 -33.51 -14.29 -2.56
C THR A 485 -33.38 -12.84 -2.16
N ARG A 486 -33.23 -12.58 -0.86
CA ARG A 486 -33.01 -11.24 -0.29
C ARG A 486 -31.56 -11.09 0.11
N VAL A 487 -30.86 -10.15 -0.52
CA VAL A 487 -29.47 -9.80 -0.22
C VAL A 487 -29.44 -8.45 0.48
N GLU A 488 -28.98 -8.44 1.72
CA GLU A 488 -28.80 -7.23 2.51
C GLU A 488 -27.30 -6.90 2.61
N LEU A 489 -26.93 -5.75 2.05
CA LEU A 489 -25.56 -5.28 1.99
C LEU A 489 -25.39 -4.01 2.81
N GLY A 490 -24.60 -4.09 3.88
CA GLY A 490 -24.11 -2.94 4.61
C GLY A 490 -22.93 -2.31 3.87
N VAL A 491 -23.04 -1.07 3.45
CA VAL A 491 -22.06 -0.38 2.62
C VAL A 491 -21.49 0.81 3.35
N VAL A 492 -20.17 0.85 3.50
CA VAL A 492 -19.46 1.98 4.10
C VAL A 492 -18.72 2.76 3.01
N PHE A 493 -19.17 3.98 2.72
CA PHE A 493 -18.43 4.90 1.86
C PHE A 493 -17.38 5.66 2.69
N LYS A 494 -16.11 5.57 2.28
CA LYS A 494 -14.97 6.18 2.97
C LYS A 494 -14.26 7.20 2.08
N ASP A 495 -13.84 8.29 2.71
CA ASP A 495 -12.92 9.25 2.13
C ASP A 495 -11.55 8.56 2.08
N PRO A 496 -10.87 8.50 0.91
CA PRO A 496 -9.63 7.76 0.74
C PRO A 496 -8.47 8.17 1.64
#